data_AF-A0A2G8KD02-F1
#
_entry.id   AF-A0A2G8KD02-F1
#
_cell.length_a   1.000
_cell.length_b   1.000
_cell.length_c   1.000
_cell.angle_alpha   90.00
_cell.angle_beta   90.00
_cell.angle_gamma   90.00
#
_symmetry.space_group_name_H-M   'P 1'
#
loop_
_entity.id
_entity.type
_entity.pdbx_description
1 polymer ?
#
loop_
_entity_poly.entity_id
_entity_poly.type
_entity_poly.pdbx_seq_one_letter_code
_entity_poly.pdbx_strand_id
1 'polypeptide(L)'
;MQMSGVGEKTDIRGYKGSLRTLKAIYRIEGMRGCYRGLIVTAARDVPAFGFYFMTYEASRREFVKRNLPEVMTEAVAGGLGGVASWVLTYAVDSIKSRVQADGVGGVNKYKGLADAVYLSVKHDGIFELHKGLGVAVTRAFAVNALIFTVFIYSRKFLVERKGLVK
;
A
#
# COMPACT_ATOMS: atom_id res chain seq x y z
N MET A 1 -0.20 -6.95 -22.84
CA MET A 1 0.53 -8.23 -22.82
C MET A 1 -0.19 -9.15 -21.86
N GLN A 2 -0.89 -10.14 -22.41
CA GLN A 2 -1.78 -11.04 -21.70
C GLN A 2 -0.99 -11.94 -20.76
N MET A 3 -1.51 -12.14 -19.54
CA MET A 3 -1.00 -13.12 -18.58
C MET A 3 -1.30 -14.54 -19.07
N SER A 4 -0.57 -14.98 -20.08
CA SER A 4 -0.59 -16.37 -20.55
C SER A 4 0.58 -17.10 -19.90
N GLY A 5 0.38 -17.50 -18.65
CA GLY A 5 1.22 -18.45 -17.94
C GLY A 5 0.42 -19.72 -17.70
N VAL A 6 0.33 -20.57 -18.72
CA VAL A 6 -0.09 -21.97 -18.56
C VAL A 6 1.07 -22.68 -17.83
N GLY A 7 0.98 -22.71 -16.51
CA GLY A 7 1.84 -23.47 -15.63
C GLY A 7 0.97 -24.39 -14.79
N GLU A 8 1.25 -25.69 -14.89
CA GLU A 8 0.74 -26.83 -14.13
C GLU A 8 -0.14 -26.52 -12.91
N LYS A 9 -1.31 -27.18 -12.85
CA LYS A 9 -2.28 -27.14 -11.74
C LYS A 9 -1.64 -27.55 -10.41
N THR A 10 -0.89 -26.64 -9.79
CA THR A 10 -0.50 -26.78 -8.39
C THR A 10 -1.79 -26.64 -7.61
N ASP A 11 -2.20 -27.73 -6.96
CA ASP A 11 -3.48 -27.85 -6.29
C ASP A 11 -3.71 -26.70 -5.30
N ILE A 12 -4.51 -25.71 -5.71
CA ILE A 12 -4.94 -24.57 -4.91
C ILE A 12 -5.70 -25.02 -3.65
N ARG A 13 -6.07 -26.31 -3.54
CA ARG A 13 -6.69 -26.92 -2.35
C ARG A 13 -5.70 -27.14 -1.20
N GLY A 14 -4.39 -26.96 -1.39
CA GLY A 14 -3.36 -27.08 -0.34
C GLY A 14 -3.38 -25.97 0.71
N TYR A 15 -3.86 -24.78 0.35
CA TYR A 15 -3.95 -23.61 1.25
C TYR A 15 -5.36 -23.43 1.83
N LYS A 16 -5.87 -24.45 2.51
CA LYS A 16 -7.12 -24.32 3.28
C LYS A 16 -6.86 -23.59 4.61
N GLY A 17 -6.72 -22.27 4.53
CA GLY A 17 -6.75 -21.36 5.68
C GLY A 17 -5.40 -20.73 6.05
N SER A 18 -5.44 -19.44 6.43
CA SER A 18 -4.26 -18.62 6.78
C SER A 18 -3.40 -19.24 7.87
N LEU A 19 -4.02 -19.95 8.82
CA LEU A 19 -3.31 -20.64 9.91
C LEU A 19 -2.48 -21.85 9.42
N ARG A 20 -2.97 -22.58 8.40
CA ARG A 20 -2.22 -23.71 7.82
C ARG A 20 -1.05 -23.22 6.99
N THR A 21 -1.24 -22.13 6.24
CA THR A 21 -0.16 -21.45 5.50
C THR A 21 0.92 -20.96 6.44
N LEU A 22 0.55 -20.28 7.53
CA LEU A 22 1.50 -19.80 8.53
C LEU A 22 2.28 -20.95 9.17
N LYS A 23 1.60 -22.04 9.54
CA LYS A 23 2.24 -23.24 10.11
C LYS A 23 3.20 -23.91 9.12
N ALA A 24 2.86 -23.94 7.83
CA ALA A 24 3.73 -24.45 6.78
C ALA A 24 4.98 -23.59 6.62
N ILE A 25 4.83 -22.27 6.53
CA ILE A 25 5.96 -21.32 6.42
C ILE A 25 6.87 -21.43 7.63
N TYR A 26 6.31 -21.47 8.84
CA TYR A 26 7.09 -21.63 10.08
C TYR A 26 7.88 -22.94 10.10
N ARG A 27 7.34 -24.03 9.57
CA ARG A 27 8.02 -25.33 9.54
C ARG A 27 9.13 -25.41 8.49
N ILE A 28 8.99 -24.67 7.38
CA ILE A 28 9.95 -24.68 6.25
C ILE A 28 11.07 -23.66 6.46
N GLU A 29 10.73 -22.43 6.83
CA GLU A 29 11.68 -21.30 6.89
C GLU A 29 11.93 -20.78 8.33
N GLY A 30 11.25 -21.33 9.33
CA GLY A 30 11.37 -20.89 10.73
C GLY A 30 10.86 -19.46 10.96
N MET A 31 11.28 -18.83 12.07
CA MET A 31 10.90 -17.45 12.37
C MET A 31 11.42 -16.44 11.34
N ARG A 32 12.56 -16.73 10.69
CA ARG A 32 13.16 -15.84 9.69
C ARG A 32 12.29 -15.72 8.42
N GLY A 33 11.59 -16.79 8.04
CA GLY A 33 10.64 -16.74 6.92
C GLY A 33 9.46 -15.81 7.16
N CYS A 34 8.95 -15.75 8.39
CA CYS A 34 7.83 -14.86 8.74
C CYS A 34 8.18 -13.37 8.61
N TYR A 35 9.47 -13.00 8.73
CA TYR A 35 9.94 -11.62 8.58
C TYR A 35 10.59 -11.35 7.21
N ARG A 36 10.53 -12.30 6.28
CA ARG A 36 11.10 -12.17 4.93
C ARG A 36 10.31 -11.10 4.16
N GLY A 37 10.85 -9.89 4.12
CA GLY A 37 10.22 -8.72 3.51
C GLY A 37 9.93 -7.56 4.47
N LEU A 38 10.22 -7.69 5.77
CA LEU A 38 10.08 -6.59 6.72
C LEU A 38 11.00 -5.42 6.34
N ILE A 39 12.26 -5.69 6.01
CA ILE A 39 13.24 -4.66 5.60
C ILE A 39 12.77 -3.92 4.35
N VAL A 40 12.26 -4.65 3.35
CA VAL A 40 11.72 -4.06 2.11
C VAL A 40 10.48 -3.22 2.40
N THR A 41 9.67 -3.63 3.38
CA THR A 41 8.49 -2.87 3.83
C THR A 41 8.92 -1.61 4.58
N ALA A 42 9.88 -1.68 5.50
CA ALA A 42 10.38 -0.49 6.18
C ALA A 42 11.04 0.49 5.19
N ALA A 43 11.85 -0.02 4.25
CA ALA A 43 12.54 0.78 3.25
C ALA A 43 11.60 1.52 2.30
N ARG A 44 10.39 0.99 2.03
CA ARG A 44 9.38 1.68 1.21
C ARG A 44 8.50 2.63 2.05
N ASP A 45 8.18 2.25 3.29
CA ASP A 45 7.22 2.99 4.12
C ASP A 45 7.84 4.28 4.67
N VAL A 46 9.14 4.29 4.97
CA VAL A 46 9.84 5.50 5.45
C VAL A 46 9.79 6.66 4.42
N PRO A 47 10.17 6.46 3.15
CA PRO A 47 9.97 7.48 2.11
C PRO A 47 8.50 7.86 1.93
N ALA A 48 7.59 6.88 1.95
CA ALA A 48 6.16 7.10 1.79
C ALA A 48 5.62 8.12 2.81
N PHE A 49 5.91 7.89 4.09
CA PHE A 49 5.50 8.79 5.16
C PHE A 49 6.18 10.15 5.04
N GLY A 50 7.46 10.21 4.67
CA GLY A 50 8.17 11.47 4.45
C GLY A 50 7.48 12.34 3.40
N PHE A 51 7.14 11.78 2.24
CA PHE A 51 6.44 12.51 1.19
C PHE A 51 4.99 12.84 1.56
N TYR A 52 4.29 11.93 2.23
CA TYR A 52 2.95 12.19 2.75
C TYR A 52 2.93 13.44 3.64
N PHE A 53 3.79 13.47 4.66
CA PHE A 53 3.86 14.59 5.61
C PHE A 53 4.33 15.88 4.94
N MET A 54 5.31 15.81 4.04
CA MET A 54 5.78 16.97 3.29
C MET A 54 4.65 17.61 2.47
N THR A 55 3.92 16.82 1.68
CA THR A 55 2.83 17.34 0.85
C THR A 55 1.64 17.78 1.70
N TYR A 56 1.34 17.06 2.77
CA TYR A 56 0.29 17.43 3.73
C TYR A 56 0.59 18.77 4.40
N GLU A 57 1.78 18.96 4.96
CA GLU A 57 2.16 20.23 5.60
C GLU A 57 2.19 21.39 4.62
N ALA A 58 2.75 21.19 3.41
CA ALA A 58 2.78 22.22 2.38
C ALA A 58 1.37 22.66 1.98
N SER A 59 0.48 21.70 1.74
CA SER A 59 -0.91 21.97 1.34
C SER A 59 -1.69 22.63 2.49
N ARG A 60 -1.53 22.12 3.72
CA ARG A 60 -2.19 22.66 4.91
C ARG A 60 -1.77 24.11 5.17
N ARG A 61 -0.48 24.44 5.07
CA ARG A 61 0.02 25.82 5.25
C ARG A 61 -0.65 26.80 4.29
N GLU A 62 -0.85 26.41 3.04
CA GLU A 62 -1.50 27.26 2.04
C GLU A 62 -3.02 27.40 2.26
N PHE A 63 -3.70 26.32 2.67
CA PHE A 63 -5.13 26.36 2.94
C PHE A 63 -5.49 27.12 4.22
N VAL A 64 -4.66 27.04 5.25
CA VAL A 64 -4.81 27.86 6.47
C VAL A 64 -4.63 29.35 6.16
N LYS A 65 -3.65 29.73 5.33
CA LYS A 65 -3.47 31.13 4.89
C LYS A 65 -4.69 31.68 4.14
N ARG A 66 -5.44 30.81 3.45
CA ARG A 66 -6.67 31.16 2.71
C ARG A 66 -7.93 31.17 3.58
N ASN A 67 -7.82 30.96 4.90
CA ASN A 67 -8.96 30.89 5.83
C ASN A 67 -10.04 29.88 5.40
N LEU A 68 -9.61 28.74 4.83
CA LEU A 68 -10.54 27.68 4.47
C LEU A 68 -11.04 26.94 5.73
N PRO A 69 -12.27 26.36 5.70
CA PRO A 69 -12.78 25.56 6.80
C PRO A 69 -11.79 24.46 7.20
N GLU A 70 -11.57 24.29 8.50
CA GLU A 70 -10.61 23.31 9.04
C GLU A 70 -10.85 21.90 8.46
N VAL A 71 -12.13 21.49 8.40
CA VAL A 71 -12.53 20.20 7.83
C VAL A 71 -12.10 20.04 6.37
N MET A 72 -12.24 21.09 5.56
CA MET A 72 -11.87 21.05 4.14
C MET A 72 -10.36 21.08 3.98
N THR A 73 -9.66 21.89 4.77
CA THR A 73 -8.20 21.96 4.80
C THR A 73 -7.59 20.59 5.10
N GLU A 74 -8.06 19.93 6.16
CA GLU A 74 -7.57 18.62 6.58
C GLU A 74 -7.90 17.53 5.55
N ALA A 75 -9.12 17.53 5.00
CA ALA A 75 -9.55 16.56 3.99
C ALA A 75 -8.77 16.69 2.68
N VAL A 76 -8.60 17.91 2.15
CA VAL A 76 -7.90 18.13 0.88
C VAL A 76 -6.39 17.97 1.04
N ALA A 77 -5.78 18.49 2.12
CA ALA A 77 -4.36 18.31 2.37
C ALA A 77 -4.01 16.83 2.61
N GLY A 78 -4.85 16.10 3.37
CA GLY A 78 -4.69 14.66 3.59
C GLY A 78 -4.87 13.85 2.30
N GLY A 79 -5.83 14.24 1.46
CA GLY A 79 -6.04 13.65 0.13
C GLY A 79 -4.82 13.83 -0.78
N LEU A 80 -4.30 15.06 -0.90
CA LEU A 80 -3.11 15.38 -1.71
C LEU A 80 -1.86 14.67 -1.19
N GLY A 81 -1.65 14.63 0.13
CA GLY A 81 -0.57 13.86 0.74
C GLY A 81 -0.68 12.36 0.43
N GLY A 82 -1.90 11.82 0.48
CA GLY A 82 -2.17 10.43 0.11
C GLY A 82 -1.83 10.13 -1.35
N VAL A 83 -2.24 11.00 -2.29
CA VAL A 83 -1.91 10.84 -3.71
C VAL A 83 -0.41 10.89 -3.93
N ALA A 84 0.29 11.89 -3.37
CA ALA A 84 1.73 12.04 -3.51
C ALA A 84 2.49 10.82 -2.97
N SER A 85 2.09 10.30 -1.81
CA SER A 85 2.65 9.08 -1.26
C SER A 85 2.44 7.89 -2.19
N TRP A 86 1.22 7.69 -2.70
CA TRP A 86 0.92 6.55 -3.59
C TRP A 86 1.66 6.64 -4.92
N VAL A 87 1.79 7.82 -5.53
CA VAL A 87 2.53 7.99 -6.79
C VAL A 87 3.96 7.48 -6.67
N LEU A 88 4.62 7.76 -5.55
CA LEU A 88 6.02 7.36 -5.33
C LEU A 88 6.16 5.90 -4.93
N THR A 89 5.26 5.37 -4.10
CA THR A 89 5.37 4.00 -3.61
C THR A 89 4.81 2.97 -4.57
N TYR A 90 3.93 3.36 -5.49
CA TYR A 90 3.21 2.41 -6.35
C TYR A 90 4.16 1.57 -7.21
N ALA A 91 5.25 2.14 -7.72
CA ALA A 91 6.25 1.38 -8.47
C ALA A 91 6.88 0.27 -7.62
N VAL A 92 7.23 0.58 -6.36
CA VAL A 92 7.79 -0.39 -5.42
C VAL A 92 6.77 -1.46 -5.06
N ASP A 93 5.51 -1.09 -4.86
CA ASP A 93 4.43 -2.03 -4.55
C ASP A 93 4.07 -2.94 -5.73
N SER A 94 4.14 -2.42 -6.96
CA SER A 94 3.96 -3.20 -8.19
C SER A 94 5.06 -4.25 -8.34
N ILE A 95 6.33 -3.86 -8.13
CA ILE A 95 7.46 -4.80 -8.15
C ILE A 95 7.35 -5.83 -7.04
N LYS A 96 7.03 -5.40 -5.81
CA LYS A 96 6.85 -6.31 -4.68
C LYS A 96 5.74 -7.32 -4.94
N SER A 97 4.62 -6.90 -5.51
CA SER A 97 3.51 -7.79 -5.88
C SER A 97 3.92 -8.78 -6.96
N ARG A 98 4.72 -8.36 -7.96
CA ARG A 98 5.29 -9.25 -8.99
C ARG A 98 6.23 -10.30 -8.41
N VAL A 99 7.12 -9.91 -7.50
CA VAL A 99 8.04 -10.83 -6.81
C VAL A 99 7.30 -11.79 -5.88
N GLN A 100 6.24 -11.34 -5.20
CA GLN A 100 5.42 -12.20 -4.35
C GLN A 100 4.54 -13.17 -5.13
N ALA A 101 4.14 -12.80 -6.35
CA ALA A 101 3.45 -13.68 -7.28
C ALA A 101 4.40 -14.63 -8.03
N ASP A 102 5.71 -14.36 -8.01
CA ASP A 102 6.73 -15.17 -8.65
C ASP A 102 6.92 -16.50 -7.93
N GLY A 103 7.17 -17.58 -8.68
CA GLY A 103 7.26 -18.94 -8.12
C GLY A 103 5.91 -19.64 -7.89
N VAL A 104 4.77 -18.94 -8.06
CA VAL A 104 3.45 -19.57 -8.11
C VAL A 104 3.37 -20.40 -9.41
N GLY A 105 3.52 -21.73 -9.29
CA GLY A 105 3.61 -22.64 -10.43
C GLY A 105 5.00 -23.24 -10.69
N GLY A 106 5.94 -23.10 -9.76
CA GLY A 106 7.20 -23.86 -9.75
C GLY A 106 8.36 -23.25 -10.54
N VAL A 107 8.13 -22.13 -11.24
CA VAL A 107 9.18 -21.40 -11.98
C VAL A 107 9.37 -20.02 -11.36
N ASN A 108 10.58 -19.74 -10.87
CA ASN A 108 10.97 -18.40 -10.41
C ASN A 108 11.53 -17.60 -11.59
N LYS A 109 10.87 -16.52 -11.95
CA LYS A 109 11.29 -15.59 -13.00
C LYS A 109 12.34 -14.59 -12.51
N TYR A 110 12.36 -14.27 -11.22
CA TYR A 110 13.24 -13.27 -10.63
C TYR A 110 14.17 -13.87 -9.57
N LYS A 111 15.45 -13.51 -9.60
CA LYS A 111 16.43 -13.95 -8.57
C LYS A 111 16.35 -13.14 -7.28
N GLY A 112 15.66 -11.98 -7.31
CA GLY A 112 15.49 -11.08 -6.17
C GLY A 112 14.83 -9.77 -6.56
N LEU A 113 14.67 -8.86 -5.59
CA LEU A 113 13.96 -7.60 -5.80
C LEU A 113 14.66 -6.70 -6.84
N ALA A 114 15.99 -6.60 -6.80
CA ALA A 114 16.77 -5.79 -7.73
C ALA A 114 16.74 -6.35 -9.16
N ASP A 115 16.79 -7.67 -9.30
CA ASP A 115 16.66 -8.37 -10.57
C ASP A 115 15.25 -8.17 -11.15
N ALA A 116 14.22 -8.21 -10.30
CA ALA A 116 12.85 -7.91 -10.69
C ALA A 116 12.67 -6.46 -11.16
N VAL A 117 13.31 -5.48 -10.50
CA VAL A 117 13.32 -4.08 -10.97
C VAL A 117 13.95 -4.00 -12.35
N TYR A 118 15.16 -4.56 -12.52
CA TYR A 118 15.89 -4.48 -13.78
C TYR A 118 15.14 -5.15 -14.94
N LEU A 119 14.67 -6.40 -14.76
CA LEU A 119 13.89 -7.10 -15.78
C LEU A 119 12.57 -6.39 -16.08
N SER A 120 11.87 -5.87 -15.08
CA SER A 120 10.60 -5.18 -15.29
C SER A 120 10.80 -3.90 -16.10
N VAL A 121 11.82 -3.10 -15.78
CA VAL A 121 12.11 -1.86 -16.54
C VAL A 121 12.58 -2.18 -17.95
N LYS A 122 13.41 -3.22 -18.13
CA LYS A 122 13.95 -3.61 -19.44
C LYS A 122 12.91 -4.21 -20.39
N HIS A 123 11.99 -5.03 -19.87
CA HIS A 123 11.00 -5.73 -20.70
C HIS A 123 9.67 -5.00 -20.83
N ASP A 124 9.17 -4.41 -19.74
CA ASP A 124 7.83 -3.83 -19.69
C ASP A 124 7.83 -2.28 -19.71
N GLY A 125 8.97 -1.66 -19.39
CA GLY A 125 9.12 -0.21 -19.31
C GLY A 125 8.60 0.40 -18.00
N ILE A 126 9.02 1.64 -17.72
CA ILE A 126 8.75 2.32 -16.44
C ILE A 126 7.27 2.72 -16.26
N PHE A 127 6.54 2.87 -17.37
CA PHE A 127 5.11 3.22 -17.36
C PHE A 127 4.24 2.02 -16.97
N GLU A 128 4.64 0.80 -17.29
CA GLU A 128 3.90 -0.40 -16.89
C GLU A 128 3.93 -0.58 -15.36
N LEU A 129 4.95 -0.05 -14.67
CA LEU A 129 5.01 -0.04 -13.20
C LEU A 129 3.92 0.83 -12.56
N HIS A 130 3.42 1.85 -13.27
CA HIS A 130 2.39 2.78 -12.80
C HIS A 130 0.97 2.39 -13.25
N LYS A 131 0.84 1.29 -13.98
CA LYS A 131 -0.45 0.79 -14.46
C LYS A 131 -1.29 0.31 -13.27
N GLY A 132 -2.45 0.92 -13.08
CA GLY A 132 -3.33 0.70 -11.94
C GLY A 132 -3.21 1.73 -10.81
N LEU A 133 -2.30 2.72 -10.94
CA LEU A 133 -2.19 3.83 -10.00
C LEU A 133 -3.53 4.56 -9.81
N GLY A 134 -4.31 4.76 -10.87
CA GLY A 134 -5.63 5.38 -10.79
C GLY A 134 -6.58 4.62 -9.85
N VAL A 135 -6.58 3.29 -9.89
CA VAL A 135 -7.40 2.46 -8.99
C VAL A 135 -6.89 2.58 -7.55
N ALA A 136 -5.56 2.58 -7.35
CA ALA A 136 -4.96 2.75 -6.03
C ALA A 136 -5.27 4.12 -5.42
N VAL A 137 -5.21 5.19 -6.22
CA VAL A 137 -5.52 6.57 -5.82
C VAL A 137 -7.01 6.71 -5.50
N THR A 138 -7.90 6.24 -6.36
CA THR A 138 -9.35 6.28 -6.11
C THR A 138 -9.70 5.52 -4.84
N ARG A 139 -9.12 4.33 -4.64
CA ARG A 139 -9.28 3.55 -3.41
C ARG A 139 -8.75 4.33 -2.20
N ALA A 140 -7.56 4.93 -2.29
CA ALA A 140 -6.97 5.70 -1.19
C ALA A 140 -7.86 6.87 -0.79
N PHE A 141 -8.41 7.59 -1.76
CA PHE A 141 -9.34 8.69 -1.51
C PHE A 141 -10.62 8.20 -0.80
N ALA A 142 -11.26 7.14 -1.31
CA ALA A 142 -12.47 6.59 -0.72
C ALA A 142 -12.25 6.07 0.71
N VAL A 143 -11.14 5.36 0.95
CA VAL A 143 -10.77 4.85 2.28
C VAL A 143 -10.49 6.00 3.24
N ASN A 144 -9.73 7.03 2.83
CA ASN A 144 -9.46 8.19 3.67
C ASN A 144 -10.75 8.95 4.01
N ALA A 145 -11.64 9.16 3.04
CA ALA A 145 -12.95 9.80 3.27
C ALA A 145 -13.80 9.03 4.30
N LEU A 146 -13.83 7.70 4.21
CA LEU A 146 -14.55 6.86 5.16
C LEU A 146 -13.94 6.92 6.56
N ILE A 147 -12.61 6.84 6.68
CA ILE A 147 -11.89 6.93 7.95
C ILE A 147 -12.20 8.26 8.66
N PHE A 148 -12.10 9.39 7.95
CA PHE A 148 -12.40 10.70 8.53
C PHE A 148 -13.86 10.81 8.96
N THR A 149 -14.79 10.27 8.17
CA THR A 149 -16.22 10.24 8.51
C THR A 149 -16.44 9.46 9.81
N VAL A 150 -15.95 8.22 9.88
CA VAL A 150 -16.05 7.37 11.08
C VAL A 150 -15.39 8.03 12.29
N PHE A 151 -14.24 8.67 12.10
CA PHE A 151 -13.53 9.37 13.17
C PHE A 151 -14.33 10.55 13.72
N ILE A 152 -14.93 11.39 12.87
CA ILE A 152 -15.76 12.51 13.29
C ILE A 152 -16.97 12.03 14.08
N TYR A 153 -17.68 11.02 13.58
CA TYR A 153 -18.83 10.45 14.29
C TYR A 153 -18.42 9.80 15.61
N SER A 154 -17.33 9.03 15.62
CA SER A 154 -16.82 8.39 16.82
C SER A 154 -16.39 9.41 17.87
N ARG A 155 -15.73 10.49 17.45
CA ARG A 155 -15.36 11.61 18.34
C ARG A 155 -16.59 12.29 18.90
N LYS A 156 -17.58 12.63 18.07
CA LYS A 156 -18.84 13.25 18.53
C LYS A 156 -19.54 12.39 19.57
N PHE A 157 -19.68 11.09 19.28
CA PHE A 157 -20.27 10.13 20.21
C PHE A 157 -19.51 10.02 21.54
N LEU A 158 -18.17 9.99 21.50
CA LEU A 158 -17.33 9.93 22.70
C LEU A 158 -17.39 11.22 23.52
N VAL A 159 -17.48 12.37 22.86
CA VAL A 159 -17.59 13.69 23.52
C VAL A 159 -18.96 13.84 24.18
N GLU A 160 -20.04 13.44 23.50
CA GLU A 160 -21.40 13.39 24.06
C GLU A 160 -21.47 12.48 25.29
N ARG A 161 -20.84 11.29 25.24
CA ARG A 161 -20.83 10.37 26.38
C ARG A 161 -19.99 10.84 27.57
N LYS A 162 -18.92 11.61 27.33
CA LYS A 162 -18.03 12.08 28.41
C LYS A 162 -18.45 13.41 29.04
N GLY A 163 -19.53 14.04 28.57
CA GLY A 163 -20.01 15.31 29.14
C GLY A 163 -18.97 16.44 29.12
N LEU A 164 -18.02 16.38 28.18
CA LEU A 164 -16.89 17.33 28.07
C LEU A 164 -17.21 18.55 27.19
N VAL A 165 -18.50 18.90 27.09
CA VAL A 165 -18.94 20.19 26.56
C VAL A 165 -19.93 20.78 27.56
N LYS A 166 -19.43 21.68 28.40
CA LYS A 166 -20.16 22.85 28.83
C LYS A 166 -19.65 24.02 28.01
#